data_AF-A0AAD0PIN8-F1
#
_entry.id   AF-A0AAD0PIN8-F1
#
_cell.length_a   1.000
_cell.length_b   1.000
_cell.length_c   1.000
_cell.angle_alpha   90.00
_cell.angle_beta   90.00
_cell.angle_gamma   90.00
#
_symmetry.space_group_name_H-M   'P 1'
#
loop_
_entity.id
_entity.type
_entity.pdbx_description
1 polymer ?
#
loop_
_entity_poly.entity_id
_entity_poly.type
_entity_poly.pdbx_seq_one_letter_code
_entity_poly.pdbx_strand_id
1 'polypeptide(L)'
;MPVDLKQNPKMKQLPLPPDKSRWLIVIALCVVAGATLALYLWPRGLSTHSAWFWYCTLVTPFAFGLAGYIIRLRHYENKRDRILWWNHLHQNQYDEQIILGQRAVGVLGMSYVTPIASNKLVVALLRGGTALQTQYSLTHQSVLTTASLSPPLTIFSETGYQSRLESVLKHVVSQLNTELLQFTGNLSVRLLHDGTLDNEHILDIWQKIFPASVTVHGVNIVKHNDGVIWIDEWLDRKDASLVLSIEINLFLQPRNQQAESVSALLLASPSWLERQHTKPQIWIHRPVVVERTDESVTDVACWGKMTPDSPWYFWRSRVKGDVLVNLLQSMDKQGYLKGKKGEMILDDVFGKPGTAVGNIMLICACEHATVSGLAQWLIADDKTTQMVIVRPA
;
A
#
# COMPACT_ATOMS: atom_id res chain seq x y z
N MET A 1 10.24 4.89 -4.97
CA MET A 1 9.41 5.10 -6.17
C MET A 1 8.12 4.39 -5.88
N PRO A 2 6.97 5.07 -6.00
CA PRO A 2 5.68 4.48 -5.65
C PRO A 2 5.47 3.17 -6.42
N VAL A 3 5.03 2.13 -5.73
CA VAL A 3 4.79 0.81 -6.32
C VAL A 3 3.50 0.87 -7.12
N ASP A 4 3.62 0.97 -8.45
CA ASP A 4 2.49 0.97 -9.38
C ASP A 4 2.62 -0.19 -10.38
N LEU A 5 1.81 -1.23 -10.17
CA LEU A 5 1.79 -2.43 -11.00
C LEU A 5 1.40 -2.14 -12.46
N LYS A 6 0.79 -0.99 -12.75
CA LYS A 6 0.22 -0.66 -14.06
C LYS A 6 1.23 -0.03 -15.01
N GLN A 7 2.35 0.46 -14.50
CA GLN A 7 3.45 0.94 -15.34
C GLN A 7 4.15 -0.21 -16.08
N ASN A 8 3.91 -1.47 -15.66
CA ASN A 8 4.48 -2.62 -16.32
C ASN A 8 3.77 -2.90 -17.66
N PRO A 9 4.52 -2.96 -18.77
CA PRO A 9 3.94 -3.17 -20.08
C PRO A 9 3.46 -4.62 -20.26
N LYS A 10 2.20 -4.80 -20.67
CA LYS A 10 1.52 -6.11 -20.77
C LYS A 10 2.35 -7.22 -21.44
N MET A 11 2.13 -8.45 -20.99
CA MET A 11 2.67 -9.66 -21.63
C MET A 11 2.25 -9.77 -23.09
N LYS A 12 3.12 -10.36 -23.92
CA LYS A 12 2.91 -10.53 -25.36
C LYS A 12 2.45 -11.95 -25.66
N GLN A 13 1.51 -12.08 -26.59
CA GLN A 13 1.07 -13.38 -27.09
C GLN A 13 2.18 -14.06 -27.89
N LEU A 14 2.29 -15.38 -27.73
CA LEU A 14 3.27 -16.18 -28.46
C LEU A 14 2.96 -16.21 -29.96
N PRO A 15 3.98 -16.18 -30.83
CA PRO A 15 3.77 -16.31 -32.25
C PRO A 15 3.29 -17.72 -32.58
N LEU A 16 2.46 -17.85 -33.62
CA LEU A 16 2.04 -19.15 -34.12
C LEU A 16 3.19 -19.86 -34.86
N PRO A 17 3.38 -21.17 -34.64
CA PRO A 17 4.42 -21.93 -35.33
C PRO A 17 4.16 -21.98 -36.84
N PRO A 18 5.22 -22.07 -37.67
CA PRO A 18 5.05 -22.32 -39.09
C PRO A 18 4.37 -23.68 -39.29
N ASP A 19 3.28 -23.68 -40.05
CA ASP A 19 2.53 -24.89 -40.36
C ASP A 19 3.37 -25.82 -41.24
N LYS A 20 3.67 -27.02 -40.72
CA LYS A 20 4.49 -28.02 -41.40
C LYS A 20 3.85 -28.49 -42.70
N SER A 21 2.52 -28.63 -42.73
CA SER A 21 1.78 -29.13 -43.90
C SER A 21 1.83 -28.15 -45.07
N ARG A 22 1.66 -26.85 -44.80
CA ARG A 22 1.75 -25.79 -45.81
C ARG A 22 3.15 -25.69 -46.41
N TRP A 23 4.19 -25.84 -45.58
CA TRP A 23 5.57 -25.80 -46.07
C TRP A 23 5.95 -27.03 -46.89
N LEU A 24 5.40 -28.21 -46.60
CA LEU A 24 5.56 -29.38 -47.46
C LEU A 24 5.00 -29.12 -48.86
N ILE A 25 3.83 -28.47 -48.96
CA ILE A 25 3.23 -28.07 -50.24
C ILE A 25 4.14 -27.08 -50.98
N VAL A 26 4.67 -26.06 -50.29
CA VAL A 26 5.60 -25.08 -50.89
C VAL A 26 6.86 -25.76 -51.42
N ILE A 27 7.46 -26.68 -50.65
CA ILE A 27 8.65 -27.43 -51.10
C ILE A 27 8.32 -28.29 -52.32
N ALA A 28 7.18 -28.97 -52.32
CA ALA A 28 6.73 -29.75 -53.48
C ALA A 28 6.57 -28.88 -54.73
N LEU A 29 5.94 -27.70 -54.59
CA LEU A 29 5.81 -26.72 -55.67
C LEU A 29 7.17 -26.21 -56.17
N CYS A 30 8.13 -25.95 -55.27
CA CYS A 30 9.49 -25.58 -55.64
C CYS A 30 10.19 -26.69 -56.44
N VAL A 31 10.01 -27.96 -56.06
CA VAL A 31 10.58 -29.10 -56.79
C VAL A 31 9.95 -29.23 -58.18
N VAL A 32 8.62 -29.11 -58.30
CA VAL A 32 7.93 -29.17 -59.60
C VAL A 32 8.39 -28.03 -60.51
N ALA A 33 8.44 -26.79 -60.01
CA ALA A 33 8.89 -25.63 -60.78
C ALA A 33 10.38 -25.71 -61.16
N GLY A 34 11.22 -26.23 -60.26
CA GLY A 34 12.63 -26.45 -60.53
C GLY A 34 12.85 -27.54 -61.58
N ALA A 35 12.06 -28.62 -61.55
CA ALA A 35 12.13 -29.69 -62.53
C ALA A 35 11.68 -29.24 -63.92
N THR A 36 10.59 -28.46 -64.04
CA THR A 36 10.14 -27.92 -65.32
C THR A 36 11.16 -26.96 -65.92
N LEU A 37 11.76 -26.10 -65.09
CA LEU A 37 12.82 -25.18 -65.52
C LEU A 37 14.08 -25.93 -65.96
N ALA A 38 14.50 -26.95 -65.21
CA ALA A 38 15.65 -27.78 -65.54
C ALA A 38 15.46 -28.52 -66.87
N LEU A 39 14.26 -29.06 -67.13
CA LEU A 39 13.91 -29.70 -68.40
C LEU A 39 13.89 -28.71 -69.58
N TYR A 40 13.38 -27.50 -69.37
CA TYR A 40 13.31 -26.48 -70.41
C TYR A 40 14.68 -25.94 -70.80
N LEU A 41 15.56 -25.73 -69.81
CA LEU A 41 16.91 -25.18 -70.01
C LEU A 41 17.97 -26.28 -70.30
N TRP A 42 17.58 -27.56 -70.36
CA TRP A 42 18.53 -28.65 -70.52
C TRP A 42 19.21 -28.61 -71.91
N PRO A 43 20.55 -28.65 -71.98
CA PRO A 43 21.25 -28.62 -73.26
C PRO A 43 20.97 -29.89 -74.09
N ARG A 44 20.65 -29.72 -75.37
CA ARG A 44 20.29 -30.82 -76.30
C ARG A 44 21.40 -31.86 -76.55
N GLY A 45 22.59 -31.69 -75.97
CA GLY A 45 23.76 -32.58 -76.12
C GLY A 45 24.19 -33.34 -74.86
N LEU A 46 23.50 -33.19 -73.72
CA LEU A 46 23.84 -33.86 -72.46
C LEU A 46 22.85 -35.00 -72.15
N SER A 47 23.36 -36.14 -71.69
CA SER A 47 22.53 -37.30 -71.38
C SER A 47 21.64 -37.09 -70.16
N THR A 48 20.36 -37.45 -70.29
CA THR A 48 19.34 -37.40 -69.23
C THR A 48 19.57 -38.46 -68.14
N HIS A 49 20.49 -39.39 -68.37
CA HIS A 49 20.91 -40.43 -67.41
C HIS A 49 22.10 -40.02 -66.54
N SER A 50 22.60 -38.78 -66.67
CA SER A 50 23.71 -38.29 -65.84
C SER A 50 23.26 -37.99 -64.40
N ALA A 51 24.10 -38.34 -63.42
CA ALA A 51 23.88 -37.94 -62.03
C ALA A 51 23.74 -36.41 -61.87
N TRP A 52 24.38 -35.64 -62.76
CA TRP A 52 24.28 -34.19 -62.81
C TRP A 52 22.87 -33.70 -63.17
N PHE A 53 22.16 -34.42 -64.05
CA PHE A 53 20.77 -34.10 -64.42
C PHE A 53 19.84 -34.20 -63.21
N TRP A 54 19.92 -35.31 -62.47
CA TRP A 54 19.10 -35.54 -61.28
C TRP A 54 19.43 -34.59 -60.13
N TYR A 55 20.70 -34.23 -59.98
CA TYR A 55 21.13 -33.21 -59.02
C TYR A 55 20.49 -31.85 -59.30
N CYS A 56 20.55 -31.35 -60.54
CA CYS A 56 19.95 -30.07 -60.91
C CYS A 56 18.41 -30.10 -60.87
N THR A 57 17.79 -31.22 -61.24
CA THR A 57 16.33 -31.35 -61.37
C THR A 57 15.64 -31.53 -60.02
N LEU A 58 16.25 -32.26 -59.07
CA LEU A 58 15.62 -32.62 -57.80
C LEU A 58 16.33 -32.03 -56.57
N VAL A 59 17.65 -32.14 -56.51
CA VAL A 59 18.41 -31.77 -55.29
C VAL A 59 18.44 -30.25 -55.10
N THR A 60 18.76 -29.49 -56.15
CA THR A 60 18.86 -28.02 -56.06
C THR A 60 17.52 -27.36 -55.68
N PRO A 61 16.38 -27.68 -56.31
CA PRO A 61 15.08 -27.07 -55.96
C PRO A 61 14.59 -27.49 -54.58
N PHE A 62 14.84 -28.74 -54.17
CA PHE A 62 14.53 -29.22 -52.82
C PHE A 62 15.35 -28.48 -51.76
N ALA A 63 16.66 -28.34 -51.98
CA ALA A 63 17.54 -27.60 -51.09
C ALA A 63 17.11 -26.13 -50.94
N PHE A 64 16.66 -25.49 -52.03
CA PHE A 64 16.14 -24.13 -52.00
C PHE A 64 14.86 -24.01 -51.14
N GLY A 65 13.88 -24.91 -51.36
CA GLY A 65 12.66 -24.95 -50.54
C GLY A 65 12.94 -25.22 -49.06
N LEU A 66 13.87 -26.13 -48.77
CA LEU A 66 14.32 -26.45 -47.41
C LEU A 66 15.03 -25.27 -46.75
N ALA A 67 15.91 -24.56 -47.46
CA ALA A 67 16.57 -23.35 -46.96
C ALA A 67 15.54 -22.26 -46.60
N GLY A 68 14.52 -22.06 -47.44
CA GLY A 68 13.41 -21.15 -47.15
C GLY A 68 12.65 -21.52 -45.88
N TYR A 69 12.35 -22.82 -45.69
CA TYR A 69 11.73 -23.32 -44.46
C TYR A 69 12.64 -23.08 -43.24
N ILE A 70 13.93 -23.38 -43.32
CA ILE A 70 14.90 -23.15 -42.24
C ILE A 70 14.96 -21.66 -41.87
N ILE A 71 15.00 -20.75 -42.84
CA ILE A 71 15.00 -19.29 -42.59
C ILE A 71 13.70 -18.88 -41.90
N ARG A 72 12.55 -19.36 -42.37
CA ARG A 72 11.23 -19.07 -41.77
C ARG A 72 11.10 -19.62 -40.35
N LEU A 73 11.67 -20.80 -40.10
CA LEU A 73 11.71 -21.45 -38.80
C LEU A 73 12.62 -20.67 -37.85
N ARG A 74 13.84 -20.31 -38.27
CA ARG A 74 14.75 -19.45 -37.48
C ARG A 74 14.13 -18.11 -37.14
N HIS A 75 13.43 -17.47 -38.09
CA HIS A 75 12.72 -16.22 -37.82
C HIS A 75 11.61 -16.40 -36.78
N TYR A 76 10.87 -17.51 -36.85
CA TYR A 76 9.85 -17.87 -35.86
C TYR A 76 10.46 -18.10 -34.48
N GLU A 77 11.52 -18.90 -34.38
CA GLU A 77 12.23 -19.22 -33.14
C GLU A 77 12.77 -17.95 -32.49
N ASN A 78 13.47 -17.10 -33.25
CA ASN A 78 13.96 -15.81 -32.75
C ASN A 78 12.82 -14.92 -32.22
N LYS A 79 11.68 -14.85 -32.93
CA LYS A 79 10.53 -14.07 -32.48
C LYS A 79 9.89 -14.67 -31.23
N ARG A 80 9.75 -16.00 -31.16
CA ARG A 80 9.21 -16.73 -30.02
C ARG A 80 10.09 -16.52 -28.80
N ASP A 81 11.39 -16.72 -28.93
CA ASP A 81 12.35 -16.64 -27.84
C ASP A 81 12.43 -15.20 -27.31
N ARG A 82 12.38 -14.18 -28.18
CA ARG A 82 12.25 -12.77 -27.75
C ARG A 82 10.99 -12.53 -26.91
N ILE A 83 9.85 -13.11 -27.30
CA ILE A 83 8.58 -12.95 -26.57
C ILE A 83 8.62 -13.72 -25.24
N LEU A 84 9.20 -14.92 -25.21
CA LEU A 84 9.40 -15.68 -23.98
C LEU A 84 10.29 -14.92 -22.99
N TRP A 85 11.44 -14.40 -23.45
CA TRP A 85 12.31 -13.57 -22.64
C TRP A 85 11.61 -12.31 -22.12
N TRP A 86 10.84 -11.63 -22.97
CA TRP A 86 10.04 -10.48 -22.56
C TRP A 86 9.02 -10.84 -21.46
N ASN A 87 8.27 -11.91 -21.65
CA ASN A 87 7.26 -12.35 -20.67
C ASN A 87 7.90 -12.80 -19.36
N HIS A 88 9.07 -13.45 -19.42
CA HIS A 88 9.82 -13.85 -18.23
C HIS A 88 10.33 -12.63 -17.44
N LEU A 89 10.96 -11.66 -18.11
CA LEU A 89 11.41 -10.41 -17.47
C LEU A 89 10.22 -9.62 -16.89
N HIS A 90 9.11 -9.55 -17.61
CA HIS A 90 7.89 -8.92 -17.13
C HIS A 90 7.37 -9.59 -15.85
N GLN A 91 7.34 -10.93 -15.82
CA GLN A 91 6.90 -11.67 -14.64
C GLN A 91 7.82 -11.39 -13.44
N ASN A 92 9.14 -11.47 -13.63
CA ASN A 92 10.09 -11.19 -12.55
C ASN A 92 9.91 -9.76 -12.00
N GLN A 93 9.76 -8.76 -12.88
CA GLN A 93 9.55 -7.38 -12.48
C GLN A 93 8.21 -7.18 -11.75
N TYR A 94 7.16 -7.88 -12.18
CA TYR A 94 5.86 -7.88 -11.51
C TYR A 94 5.94 -8.49 -10.11
N ASP A 95 6.60 -9.64 -9.97
CA ASP A 95 6.78 -10.31 -8.68
C ASP A 95 7.63 -9.48 -7.71
N GLU A 96 8.69 -8.83 -8.20
CA GLU A 96 9.48 -7.88 -7.40
C GLU A 96 8.63 -6.70 -6.90
N GLN A 97 7.79 -6.12 -7.75
CA GLN A 97 6.89 -5.05 -7.34
C GLN A 97 5.85 -5.52 -6.32
N ILE A 98 5.31 -6.73 -6.45
CA ILE A 98 4.42 -7.30 -5.43
C ILE A 98 5.17 -7.41 -4.09
N ILE A 99 6.39 -7.93 -4.09
CA ILE A 99 7.21 -8.05 -2.87
C ILE A 99 7.43 -6.67 -2.23
N LEU A 100 7.73 -5.64 -3.03
CA LEU A 100 7.90 -4.27 -2.56
C LEU A 100 6.59 -3.65 -2.04
N GLY A 101 5.47 -3.91 -2.69
CA GLY A 101 4.13 -3.46 -2.30
C GLY A 101 3.64 -4.15 -1.02
N GLN A 102 3.99 -5.41 -0.82
CA GLN A 102 3.64 -6.21 0.35
C GLN A 102 4.54 -5.97 1.58
N ARG A 103 5.52 -5.07 1.48
CA ARG A 103 6.25 -4.61 2.67
C ARG A 103 5.29 -3.95 3.64
N ALA A 104 5.45 -4.27 4.91
CA ALA A 104 4.59 -3.78 5.98
C ALA A 104 5.44 -3.25 7.13
N VAL A 105 4.97 -2.19 7.79
CA VAL A 105 5.61 -1.67 8.99
C VAL A 105 5.11 -2.43 10.21
N GLY A 106 6.01 -2.69 11.16
CA GLY A 106 5.65 -3.34 12.41
C GLY A 106 5.33 -2.33 13.49
N VAL A 107 4.22 -2.52 14.20
CA VAL A 107 3.89 -1.74 15.40
C VAL A 107 4.60 -2.36 16.59
N LEU A 108 5.42 -1.56 17.26
CA LEU A 108 6.17 -1.98 18.46
C LEU A 108 5.51 -1.50 19.75
N GLY A 109 4.83 -0.35 19.72
CA GLY A 109 4.14 0.21 20.88
C GLY A 109 3.14 1.29 20.47
N MET A 110 2.11 1.48 21.29
CA MET A 110 1.08 2.49 21.09
C MET A 110 0.77 3.16 22.44
N SER A 111 0.64 4.48 22.44
CA SER A 111 0.13 5.24 23.57
C SER A 111 -0.75 6.37 23.08
N TYR A 112 -1.79 6.68 23.86
CA TYR A 112 -2.70 7.76 23.52
C TYR A 112 -3.45 8.23 24.75
N VAL A 113 -3.96 9.45 24.65
CA VAL A 113 -4.93 10.01 25.57
C VAL A 113 -6.10 10.50 24.74
N THR A 114 -7.28 9.91 24.99
CA THR A 114 -8.55 10.31 24.36
C THR A 114 -9.61 10.60 25.43
N PRO A 115 -10.71 11.29 25.07
CA PRO A 115 -11.80 11.59 26.01
C PRO A 115 -12.51 10.34 26.53
N ILE A 116 -12.43 9.24 25.79
CA ILE A 116 -13.09 7.97 26.14
C ILE A 116 -12.16 7.10 27.00
N ALA A 117 -10.91 6.93 26.57
CA ALA A 117 -9.95 6.07 27.25
C ALA A 117 -8.49 6.44 26.91
N SER A 118 -7.57 6.11 27.82
CA SER A 118 -6.12 6.14 27.59
C SER A 118 -5.51 4.74 27.41
N ASN A 119 -6.32 3.69 27.47
CA ASN A 119 -5.97 2.30 27.21
C ASN A 119 -7.24 1.52 26.83
N LYS A 120 -7.14 0.53 25.94
CA LYS A 120 -8.26 -0.31 25.46
C LYS A 120 -9.41 0.52 24.86
N LEU A 121 -9.06 1.54 24.07
CA LEU A 121 -10.00 2.43 23.38
C LEU A 121 -11.04 1.64 22.58
N VAL A 122 -10.61 0.62 21.83
CA VAL A 122 -11.54 -0.18 21.01
C VAL A 122 -12.59 -0.89 21.85
N VAL A 123 -12.18 -1.44 23.00
CA VAL A 123 -13.11 -2.14 23.90
C VAL A 123 -14.15 -1.16 24.44
N ALA A 124 -13.75 0.07 24.74
CA ALA A 124 -14.66 1.12 25.17
C ALA A 124 -15.62 1.53 24.03
N LEU A 125 -15.11 1.73 22.81
CA LEU A 125 -15.92 2.08 21.64
C LEU A 125 -16.95 1.00 21.29
N LEU A 126 -16.55 -0.27 21.27
CA LEU A 126 -17.45 -1.40 20.97
C LEU A 126 -18.54 -1.61 22.02
N ARG A 127 -18.31 -1.16 23.26
CA ARG A 127 -19.33 -1.18 24.34
C ARG A 127 -20.27 0.03 24.28
N GLY A 128 -20.21 0.84 23.22
CA GLY A 128 -21.03 2.04 23.06
C GLY A 128 -20.50 3.24 23.83
N GLY A 129 -19.22 3.25 24.21
CA GLY A 129 -18.58 4.41 24.82
C GLY A 129 -18.56 5.57 23.83
N THR A 130 -19.22 6.67 24.17
CA THR A 130 -19.15 7.93 23.43
C THR A 130 -18.72 9.04 24.37
N ALA A 131 -17.85 9.91 23.90
CA ALA A 131 -17.43 11.11 24.63
C ALA A 131 -17.94 12.40 23.97
N LEU A 132 -18.78 12.29 22.93
CA LEU A 132 -19.41 13.43 22.31
C LEU A 132 -20.44 14.03 23.26
N GLN A 133 -20.15 15.23 23.75
CA GLN A 133 -21.03 15.99 24.64
C GLN A 133 -21.52 17.24 23.93
N THR A 134 -22.83 17.46 23.99
CA THR A 134 -23.48 18.64 23.42
C THR A 134 -23.50 19.76 24.46
N GLN A 135 -22.83 20.87 24.16
CA GLN A 135 -22.76 22.05 25.02
C GLN A 135 -23.01 23.33 24.22
N TYR A 136 -23.64 24.31 24.86
CA TYR A 136 -23.81 25.64 24.26
C TYR A 136 -22.51 26.43 24.39
N SER A 137 -21.92 26.83 23.26
CA SER A 137 -20.73 27.67 23.24
C SER A 137 -21.15 29.13 23.20
N LEU A 138 -20.84 29.88 24.26
CA LEU A 138 -21.03 31.33 24.31
C LEU A 138 -20.20 32.04 23.23
N THR A 139 -18.98 31.56 22.98
CA THR A 139 -18.06 32.12 21.99
C THR A 139 -18.58 31.99 20.56
N HIS A 140 -19.25 30.89 20.24
CA HIS A 140 -19.76 30.62 18.88
C HIS A 140 -21.27 30.86 18.76
N GLN A 141 -21.93 31.31 19.83
CA GLN A 141 -23.38 31.50 19.93
C GLN A 141 -24.19 30.33 19.33
N SER A 142 -23.70 29.11 19.54
CA SER A 142 -24.24 27.91 18.91
C SER A 142 -24.02 26.69 19.79
N VAL A 143 -24.85 25.68 19.56
CA VAL A 143 -24.73 24.37 20.20
C VAL A 143 -23.65 23.57 19.48
N LEU A 144 -22.61 23.18 20.20
CA LEU A 144 -21.51 22.37 19.70
C LEU A 144 -21.56 20.99 20.35
N THR A 145 -21.38 19.94 19.56
CA THR A 145 -21.19 18.58 20.08
C THR A 145 -19.73 18.22 19.94
N THR A 146 -18.99 18.10 21.05
CA THR A 146 -17.54 17.90 21.04
C THR A 146 -17.11 16.90 22.10
N ALA A 147 -15.98 16.22 21.87
CA ALA A 147 -15.36 15.35 22.87
C ALA A 147 -14.04 15.97 23.31
N SER A 148 -13.96 16.42 24.56
CA SER A 148 -12.77 17.07 25.11
C SER A 148 -12.06 16.22 26.15
N LEU A 149 -10.73 16.27 26.18
CA LEU A 149 -9.90 15.66 27.20
C LEU A 149 -10.16 16.30 28.56
N SER A 150 -10.16 15.47 29.60
CA SER A 150 -10.23 15.94 30.98
C SER A 150 -8.83 16.19 31.54
N PRO A 151 -8.56 17.32 32.22
CA PRO A 151 -9.47 18.45 32.44
C PRO A 151 -9.59 19.35 31.19
N PRO A 152 -10.77 19.97 30.96
CA PRO A 152 -10.94 20.97 29.90
C PRO A 152 -10.21 22.27 30.25
N LEU A 153 -9.90 23.08 29.24
CA LEU A 153 -9.39 24.44 29.46
C LEU A 153 -10.49 25.33 30.04
N THR A 154 -10.23 25.89 31.23
CA THR A 154 -11.09 26.90 31.87
C THR A 154 -10.81 28.30 31.36
N ILE A 155 -9.55 28.59 31.00
CA ILE A 155 -9.11 29.85 30.41
C ILE A 155 -8.56 29.53 29.02
N PHE A 156 -9.20 30.08 27.99
CA PHE A 156 -8.79 29.89 26.59
C PHE A 156 -7.61 30.80 26.23
N SER A 157 -6.45 30.52 26.83
CA SER A 157 -5.17 31.18 26.53
C SER A 157 -4.18 30.20 25.92
N GLU A 158 -3.26 30.71 25.09
CA GLU A 158 -2.16 29.92 24.53
C GLU A 158 -1.27 29.32 25.62
N THR A 159 -1.02 30.06 26.70
CA THR A 159 -0.23 29.58 27.86
C THR A 159 -0.91 28.40 28.58
N GLY A 160 -2.24 28.44 28.69
CA GLY A 160 -3.04 27.35 29.26
C GLY A 160 -3.01 26.13 28.34
N TYR A 161 -3.18 26.34 27.03
CA TYR A 161 -3.07 25.29 26.02
C TYR A 161 -1.68 24.63 26.04
N GLN A 162 -0.60 25.43 26.07
CA GLN A 162 0.79 24.93 26.13
C GLN A 162 1.01 24.04 27.36
N SER A 163 0.57 24.49 28.55
CA SER A 163 0.72 23.73 29.79
C SER A 163 -0.05 22.40 29.75
N ARG A 164 -1.26 22.42 29.17
CA ARG A 164 -2.09 21.23 28.98
C ARG A 164 -1.45 20.25 27.98
N LEU A 165 -0.96 20.76 26.86
CA LEU A 165 -0.25 19.97 25.86
C LEU A 165 1.01 19.33 26.46
N GLU A 166 1.83 20.08 27.18
CA GLU A 166 3.04 19.56 27.83
C GLU A 166 2.68 18.39 28.79
N SER A 167 1.64 18.56 29.60
CA SER A 167 1.18 17.53 30.54
C SER A 167 0.70 16.26 29.82
N VAL A 168 -0.16 16.41 28.81
CA VAL A 168 -0.73 15.28 28.06
C VAL A 168 0.34 14.57 27.24
N LEU A 169 1.21 15.32 26.54
CA LEU A 169 2.26 14.74 25.71
C LEU A 169 3.31 14.03 26.57
N LYS A 170 3.67 14.58 27.74
CA LYS A 170 4.52 13.91 28.72
C LYS A 170 3.90 12.59 29.18
N HIS A 171 2.60 12.55 29.44
CA HIS A 171 1.91 11.32 29.80
C HIS A 171 2.00 10.28 28.67
N VAL A 172 1.68 10.67 27.43
CA VAL A 172 1.74 9.77 26.26
C VAL A 172 3.15 9.21 26.05
N VAL A 173 4.19 10.05 26.10
CA VAL A 173 5.58 9.59 25.95
C VAL A 173 5.99 8.66 27.09
N SER A 174 5.58 8.97 28.33
CA SER A 174 5.94 8.14 29.49
C SER A 174 5.36 6.72 29.43
N GLN A 175 4.19 6.55 28.80
CA GLN A 175 3.58 5.24 28.62
C GLN A 175 4.35 4.36 27.62
N LEU A 176 5.11 4.96 26.69
CA LEU A 176 5.96 4.24 25.72
C LEU A 176 7.40 4.06 26.21
N ASN A 177 7.72 4.45 27.44
CA ASN A 177 9.10 4.49 27.90
C ASN A 177 9.77 3.10 27.88
N THR A 178 9.02 2.05 28.17
CA THR A 178 9.54 0.67 28.13
C THR A 178 9.94 0.28 26.71
N GLU A 179 9.07 0.52 25.73
CA GLU A 179 9.31 0.22 24.32
C GLU A 179 10.44 1.08 23.74
N LEU A 180 10.51 2.36 24.11
CA LEU A 180 11.57 3.27 23.67
C LEU A 180 12.96 2.88 24.21
N LEU A 181 13.02 2.33 25.43
CA LEU A 181 14.27 1.81 26.00
C LEU A 181 14.63 0.42 25.45
N GLN A 182 13.63 -0.41 25.16
CA GLN A 182 13.82 -1.74 24.62
C GLN A 182 14.29 -1.71 23.15
N PHE A 183 13.66 -0.86 22.32
CA PHE A 183 13.88 -0.83 20.88
C PHE A 183 14.77 0.34 20.50
N THR A 184 16.07 0.06 20.41
CA THR A 184 17.09 1.05 20.07
C THR A 184 17.44 1.03 18.58
N GLY A 185 18.02 2.13 18.09
CA GLY A 185 18.47 2.25 16.71
C GLY A 185 18.26 3.64 16.14
N ASN A 186 18.11 3.73 14.82
CA ASN A 186 17.88 5.00 14.14
C ASN A 186 16.42 5.46 14.34
N LEU A 187 16.14 6.11 15.47
CA LEU A 187 14.83 6.64 15.81
C LEU A 187 14.66 8.05 15.23
N SER A 188 13.62 8.21 14.41
CA SER A 188 13.14 9.51 13.93
C SER A 188 11.76 9.80 14.50
N VAL A 189 11.46 11.07 14.74
CA VAL A 189 10.19 11.51 15.31
C VAL A 189 9.44 12.30 14.27
N ARG A 190 8.18 11.93 14.05
CA ARG A 190 7.22 12.65 13.21
C ARG A 190 6.19 13.29 14.12
N LEU A 191 6.11 14.62 14.14
CA LEU A 191 5.14 15.38 14.92
C LEU A 191 4.14 16.08 14.00
N LEU A 192 2.86 15.83 14.20
CA LEU A 192 1.76 16.54 13.54
C LEU A 192 0.89 17.19 14.63
N HIS A 193 0.56 18.46 14.46
CA HIS A 193 -0.27 19.20 15.41
C HIS A 193 -1.40 19.97 14.71
N ASP A 194 -2.38 20.40 15.52
CA ASP A 194 -3.61 21.09 15.09
C ASP A 194 -3.44 22.55 14.64
N GLY A 195 -2.20 23.06 14.62
CA GLY A 195 -1.87 24.44 14.24
C GLY A 195 -2.16 25.52 15.28
N THR A 196 -2.53 25.16 16.52
CA THR A 196 -2.79 26.14 17.60
C THR A 196 -1.53 26.84 18.08
N LEU A 197 -0.43 26.10 18.20
CA LEU A 197 0.90 26.63 18.51
C LEU A 197 1.82 26.53 17.31
N ASP A 198 2.79 27.43 17.24
CA ASP A 198 3.82 27.43 16.21
C ASP A 198 4.77 26.24 16.36
N ASN A 199 5.42 25.87 15.25
CA ASN A 199 6.36 24.75 15.21
C ASN A 199 7.51 24.89 16.23
N GLU A 200 7.99 26.11 16.48
CA GLU A 200 9.07 26.38 17.44
C GLU A 200 8.63 26.05 18.87
N HIS A 201 7.44 26.51 19.27
CA HIS A 201 6.87 26.20 20.58
C HIS A 201 6.63 24.69 20.78
N ILE A 202 6.14 23.99 19.75
CA ILE A 202 5.96 22.52 19.82
C ILE A 202 7.31 21.81 19.98
N LEU A 203 8.35 22.27 19.28
CA LEU A 203 9.69 21.72 19.36
C LEU A 203 10.31 21.93 20.75
N ASP A 204 10.11 23.11 21.35
CA ASP A 204 10.57 23.41 22.71
C ASP A 204 9.89 22.51 23.75
N ILE A 205 8.56 22.34 23.64
CA ILE A 205 7.80 21.41 24.50
C ILE A 205 8.37 19.99 24.34
N TRP A 206 8.57 19.54 23.10
CA TRP A 206 9.11 18.22 22.81
C TRP A 206 10.49 18.00 23.44
N GLN A 207 11.43 18.93 23.23
CA GLN A 207 12.78 18.85 23.79
C GLN A 207 12.79 18.83 25.31
N LYS A 208 11.86 19.56 25.94
CA LYS A 208 11.71 19.61 27.40
C LYS A 208 11.22 18.28 28.00
N ILE A 209 10.30 17.58 27.32
CA ILE A 209 9.64 16.39 27.86
C ILE A 209 10.27 15.07 27.44
N PHE A 210 10.96 15.02 26.29
CA PHE A 210 11.41 13.75 25.73
C PHE A 210 12.61 13.20 26.52
N PRO A 211 12.65 11.88 26.82
CA PRO A 211 13.72 11.31 27.64
C PRO A 211 15.11 11.51 27.01
N ALA A 212 16.01 12.18 27.74
CA ALA A 212 17.40 12.39 27.33
C ALA A 212 18.21 11.08 27.15
N SER A 213 17.71 9.97 27.72
CA SER A 213 18.30 8.63 27.57
C SER A 213 18.07 8.02 26.18
N VAL A 214 17.15 8.55 25.39
CA VAL A 214 16.78 8.01 24.07
C VAL A 214 17.36 8.91 22.98
N THR A 215 18.25 8.35 22.15
CA THR A 215 18.84 9.10 21.04
C THR A 215 17.85 9.23 19.88
N VAL A 216 17.57 10.48 19.47
CA VAL A 216 16.72 10.79 18.31
C VAL A 216 17.60 11.36 17.21
N HIS A 217 17.54 10.75 16.02
CA HIS A 217 18.30 11.22 14.85
C HIS A 217 17.73 12.50 14.24
N GLY A 218 16.42 12.71 14.34
CA GLY A 218 15.77 13.89 13.81
C GLY A 218 14.31 13.98 14.22
N VAL A 219 13.84 15.21 14.40
CA VAL A 219 12.44 15.55 14.69
C VAL A 219 11.90 16.32 13.49
N ASN A 220 10.88 15.77 12.84
CA ASN A 220 10.22 16.38 11.69
C ASN A 220 8.81 16.82 12.07
N ILE A 221 8.58 18.14 12.10
CA ILE A 221 7.25 18.73 12.30
C ILE A 221 6.57 18.85 10.94
N VAL A 222 5.53 18.05 10.76
CA VAL A 222 4.80 17.94 9.49
C VAL A 222 3.75 19.04 9.42
N LYS A 223 3.92 19.98 8.48
CA LYS A 223 2.96 21.09 8.26
C LYS A 223 1.65 20.62 7.64
N HIS A 224 1.70 19.52 6.89
CA HIS A 224 0.61 19.04 6.07
C HIS A 224 0.67 17.51 6.03
N ASN A 225 -0.36 16.86 6.54
CA ASN A 225 -0.51 15.42 6.43
C ASN A 225 -1.58 15.07 5.39
N ASP A 226 -1.52 13.85 4.89
CA ASP A 226 -2.63 13.20 4.20
C ASP A 226 -2.81 11.83 4.85
N GLY A 227 -3.53 11.79 5.97
CA GLY A 227 -3.85 10.56 6.70
C GLY A 227 -2.63 9.67 6.99
N VAL A 228 -2.63 8.46 6.43
CA VAL A 228 -1.60 7.43 6.65
C VAL A 228 -0.63 7.25 5.49
N ILE A 229 -0.78 8.01 4.39
CA ILE A 229 0.03 7.85 3.16
C ILE A 229 1.53 8.05 3.38
N TRP A 230 1.94 8.80 4.39
CA TRP A 230 3.36 8.94 4.73
C TRP A 230 4.07 7.59 4.99
N ILE A 231 3.33 6.54 5.36
CA ILE A 231 3.87 5.18 5.53
C ILE A 231 4.33 4.60 4.18
N ASP A 232 3.67 4.94 3.07
CA ASP A 232 4.06 4.52 1.72
C ASP A 232 5.46 5.04 1.37
N GLU A 233 5.68 6.35 1.54
CA GLU A 233 6.98 6.98 1.31
C GLU A 233 8.07 6.43 2.23
N TRP A 234 7.71 6.01 3.44
CA TRP A 234 8.65 5.42 4.38
C TRP A 234 9.01 3.98 4.00
N LEU A 235 8.05 3.16 3.56
CA LEU A 235 8.26 1.78 3.11
C LEU A 235 9.15 1.66 1.86
N ASP A 236 9.23 2.73 1.08
CA ASP A 236 10.15 2.84 -0.05
C ASP A 236 11.62 3.00 0.38
N ARG A 237 11.86 3.44 1.62
CA ARG A 237 13.22 3.56 2.14
C ARG A 237 13.74 2.18 2.54
N LYS A 238 15.03 1.95 2.31
CA LYS A 238 15.67 0.65 2.57
C LYS A 238 16.37 0.58 3.93
N ASP A 239 16.48 1.70 4.63
CA ASP A 239 17.16 1.78 5.91
C ASP A 239 16.39 1.08 7.04
N ALA A 240 17.16 0.49 7.95
CA ALA A 240 16.64 -0.03 9.22
C ALA A 240 16.43 1.16 10.16
N SER A 241 15.18 1.62 10.27
CA SER A 241 14.81 2.78 11.06
C SER A 241 13.55 2.54 11.89
N LEU A 242 13.44 3.33 12.95
CA LEU A 242 12.28 3.44 13.82
C LEU A 242 11.66 4.82 13.59
N VAL A 243 10.33 4.87 13.60
CA VAL A 243 9.57 6.11 13.53
C VAL A 243 8.63 6.19 14.72
N LEU A 244 8.74 7.25 15.51
CA LEU A 244 7.74 7.63 16.50
C LEU A 244 6.80 8.66 15.87
N SER A 245 5.61 8.22 15.46
CA SER A 245 4.57 9.10 14.90
C SER A 245 3.68 9.64 16.00
N ILE A 246 3.72 10.94 16.23
CA ILE A 246 2.93 11.65 17.21
C ILE A 246 1.95 12.57 16.49
N GLU A 247 0.67 12.43 16.81
CA GLU A 247 -0.38 13.29 16.27
C GLU A 247 -1.18 13.93 17.42
N ILE A 248 -1.28 15.25 17.36
CA ILE A 248 -1.91 16.11 18.35
C ILE A 248 -3.13 16.77 17.71
N ASN A 249 -4.30 16.53 18.27
CA ASN A 249 -5.51 17.27 18.02
C ASN A 249 -6.08 17.74 19.36
N LEU A 250 -5.71 18.93 19.80
CA LEU A 250 -6.15 19.54 21.05
C LEU A 250 -6.86 20.86 20.74
N PHE A 251 -7.81 21.26 21.57
CA PHE A 251 -8.62 22.44 21.34
C PHE A 251 -8.15 23.58 22.22
N LEU A 252 -7.79 24.71 21.61
CA LEU A 252 -7.86 26.00 22.28
C LEU A 252 -9.32 26.47 22.43
N GLN A 253 -10.15 26.22 21.42
CA GLN A 253 -11.59 26.45 21.46
C GLN A 253 -12.33 25.20 20.99
N PRO A 254 -13.46 24.82 21.61
CA PRO A 254 -14.24 23.65 21.22
C PRO A 254 -14.64 23.67 19.73
N ARG A 255 -14.52 22.51 19.06
CA ARG A 255 -14.85 22.37 17.63
C ARG A 255 -16.03 21.40 17.45
N ASN A 256 -16.99 21.77 16.61
CA ASN A 256 -18.19 20.95 16.41
C ASN A 256 -17.86 19.60 15.76
N GLN A 257 -18.48 18.53 16.27
CA GLN A 257 -18.31 17.13 15.88
C GLN A 257 -16.86 16.63 15.93
N GLN A 258 -15.94 17.32 16.62
CA GLN A 258 -14.55 16.89 16.74
C GLN A 258 -14.25 16.36 18.14
N ALA A 259 -13.22 15.51 18.19
CA ALA A 259 -12.70 14.91 19.39
C ALA A 259 -11.23 15.26 19.59
N GLU A 260 -10.89 15.70 20.80
CA GLU A 260 -9.49 15.88 21.18
C GLU A 260 -8.79 14.52 21.26
N SER A 261 -7.51 14.49 20.92
CA SER A 261 -6.66 13.32 21.14
C SER A 261 -5.19 13.70 21.02
N VAL A 262 -4.36 13.02 21.80
CA VAL A 262 -2.91 13.02 21.61
C VAL A 262 -2.49 11.57 21.54
N SER A 263 -1.77 11.21 20.48
CA SER A 263 -1.44 9.81 20.18
C SER A 263 0.01 9.67 19.76
N ALA A 264 0.61 8.53 20.09
CA ALA A 264 1.95 8.15 19.71
C ALA A 264 1.99 6.68 19.26
N LEU A 265 2.58 6.45 18.09
CA LEU A 265 2.80 5.13 17.51
C LEU A 265 4.29 4.92 17.30
N LEU A 266 4.87 3.90 17.93
CA LEU A 266 6.24 3.47 17.67
C LEU A 266 6.22 2.37 16.59
N LEU A 267 6.75 2.71 15.42
CA LEU A 267 6.78 1.85 14.25
C LEU A 267 8.21 1.47 13.88
N ALA A 268 8.37 0.26 13.32
CA ALA A 268 9.64 -0.23 12.79
C ALA A 268 9.55 -0.54 11.30
N SER A 269 10.62 -0.20 10.57
CA SER A 269 10.76 -0.58 9.17
C SER A 269 10.99 -2.09 9.03
N PRO A 270 10.59 -2.71 7.89
CA PRO A 270 10.85 -4.13 7.64
C PRO A 270 12.33 -4.50 7.84
N SER A 271 13.24 -3.66 7.33
CA SER A 271 14.70 -3.86 7.45
C SER A 271 15.19 -3.84 8.90
N TRP A 272 14.54 -3.08 9.78
CA TRP A 272 14.88 -3.06 11.21
C TRP A 272 14.41 -4.33 11.90
N LEU A 273 13.17 -4.77 11.62
CA LEU A 273 12.59 -5.99 12.21
C LEU A 273 13.40 -7.24 11.83
N GLU A 274 13.79 -7.33 10.56
CA GLU A 274 14.66 -8.42 10.07
C GLU A 274 16.02 -8.43 10.77
N ARG A 275 16.66 -7.26 10.91
CA ARG A 275 17.99 -7.13 11.54
C ARG A 275 17.98 -7.47 13.02
N GLN A 276 16.92 -7.06 13.73
CA GLN A 276 16.81 -7.28 15.17
C GLN A 276 16.13 -8.62 15.52
N HIS A 277 15.68 -9.38 14.52
CA HIS A 277 14.90 -10.61 14.70
C HIS A 277 13.68 -10.42 15.63
N THR A 278 13.07 -9.23 15.59
CA THR A 278 11.94 -8.86 16.45
C THR A 278 10.64 -9.07 15.72
N LYS A 279 9.72 -9.83 16.32
CA LYS A 279 8.34 -9.93 15.82
C LYS A 279 7.53 -8.72 16.33
N PRO A 280 6.91 -7.93 15.45
CA PRO A 280 6.07 -6.81 15.90
C PRO A 280 4.76 -7.32 16.52
N GLN A 281 4.01 -6.43 17.16
CA GLN A 281 2.69 -6.77 17.71
C GLN A 281 1.64 -6.89 16.60
N ILE A 282 1.71 -5.98 15.63
CA ILE A 282 0.77 -5.82 14.52
C ILE A 282 1.53 -5.41 13.26
N TRP A 283 1.05 -5.83 12.10
CA TRP A 283 1.52 -5.36 10.79
C TRP A 283 0.57 -4.31 10.24
N ILE A 284 1.10 -3.15 9.85
CA ILE A 284 0.40 -2.16 9.04
C ILE A 284 0.96 -2.26 7.63
N HIS A 285 0.13 -2.68 6.68
CA HIS A 285 0.52 -2.83 5.29
C HIS A 285 0.58 -1.47 4.60
N ARG A 286 1.19 -1.45 3.41
CA ARG A 286 1.28 -0.23 2.60
C ARG A 286 -0.13 0.37 2.37
N PRO A 287 -0.31 1.69 2.52
CA PRO A 287 -1.59 2.35 2.29
C PRO A 287 -1.76 2.78 0.83
N VAL A 288 -2.96 2.60 0.27
CA VAL A 288 -3.30 2.93 -1.13
C VAL A 288 -4.18 4.17 -1.20
N VAL A 289 -3.85 5.11 -2.09
CA VAL A 289 -4.76 6.21 -2.47
C VAL A 289 -5.83 5.69 -3.44
N VAL A 290 -7.08 6.06 -3.20
CA VAL A 290 -8.22 5.69 -4.04
C VAL A 290 -8.32 6.65 -5.22
N GLU A 291 -7.67 6.30 -6.33
CA GLU A 291 -7.82 7.01 -7.61
C GLU A 291 -8.80 6.28 -8.54
N ARG A 292 -8.62 4.96 -8.65
CA ARG A 292 -9.45 4.08 -9.47
C ARG A 292 -9.92 2.92 -8.62
N THR A 293 -11.19 2.95 -8.25
CA THR A 293 -11.81 2.08 -7.24
C THR A 293 -11.44 0.60 -7.39
N ASP A 294 -11.65 0.00 -8.55
CA ASP A 294 -11.36 -1.43 -8.80
C ASP A 294 -9.89 -1.80 -8.59
N GLU A 295 -9.01 -0.96 -9.12
CA GLU A 295 -7.58 -1.19 -9.05
C GLU A 295 -7.07 -0.95 -7.63
N SER A 296 -7.49 0.15 -6.98
CA SER A 296 -7.10 0.46 -5.60
C SER A 296 -7.55 -0.62 -4.62
N VAL A 297 -8.74 -1.22 -4.80
CA VAL A 297 -9.21 -2.35 -3.97
C VAL A 297 -8.36 -3.60 -4.20
N THR A 298 -7.97 -3.85 -5.46
CA THR A 298 -7.08 -4.97 -5.79
C THR A 298 -5.69 -4.78 -5.17
N ASP A 299 -5.13 -3.58 -5.29
CA ASP A 299 -3.81 -3.24 -4.78
C ASP A 299 -3.77 -3.35 -3.25
N VAL A 300 -4.73 -2.75 -2.53
CA VAL A 300 -4.73 -2.78 -1.06
C VAL A 300 -4.95 -4.19 -0.52
N ALA A 301 -5.78 -4.99 -1.19
CA ALA A 301 -5.95 -6.40 -0.85
C ALA A 301 -4.66 -7.21 -1.09
N CYS A 302 -3.98 -6.97 -2.22
CA CYS A 302 -2.71 -7.62 -2.54
C CYS A 302 -1.63 -7.26 -1.51
N TRP A 303 -1.50 -5.99 -1.15
CA TRP A 303 -0.50 -5.50 -0.19
C TRP A 303 -0.78 -6.05 1.21
N GLY A 304 -2.06 -6.10 1.61
CA GLY A 304 -2.55 -6.72 2.83
C GLY A 304 -2.57 -8.24 2.85
N LYS A 305 -2.21 -8.90 1.73
CA LYS A 305 -2.31 -10.36 1.55
C LYS A 305 -3.70 -10.90 1.91
N MET A 306 -4.74 -10.17 1.52
CA MET A 306 -6.14 -10.51 1.73
C MET A 306 -6.60 -11.48 0.66
N THR A 307 -7.42 -12.46 1.05
CA THR A 307 -8.15 -13.32 0.11
C THR A 307 -9.65 -13.09 0.27
N PRO A 308 -10.49 -13.34 -0.75
CA PRO A 308 -11.94 -13.12 -0.67
C PRO A 308 -12.63 -13.83 0.51
N ASP A 309 -12.09 -14.96 0.95
CA ASP A 309 -12.63 -15.76 2.06
C ASP A 309 -12.07 -15.37 3.44
N SER A 310 -11.05 -14.51 3.48
CA SER A 310 -10.44 -14.09 4.76
C SER A 310 -11.44 -13.28 5.58
N PRO A 311 -11.66 -13.58 6.87
CA PRO A 311 -12.53 -12.78 7.71
C PRO A 311 -11.86 -11.46 8.09
N TRP A 312 -12.60 -10.36 8.01
CA TRP A 312 -12.08 -9.02 8.30
C TRP A 312 -13.11 -8.09 8.93
N TYR A 313 -12.63 -7.04 9.58
CA TYR A 313 -13.45 -6.01 10.21
C TYR A 313 -13.22 -4.65 9.55
N PHE A 314 -14.29 -3.88 9.36
CA PHE A 314 -14.26 -2.65 8.58
C PHE A 314 -14.20 -1.40 9.46
N TRP A 315 -13.29 -0.47 9.17
CA TRP A 315 -13.18 0.81 9.85
C TRP A 315 -13.32 1.96 8.87
N ARG A 316 -14.13 2.96 9.22
CA ARG A 316 -14.39 4.14 8.38
C ARG A 316 -14.25 5.43 9.16
N SER A 317 -13.64 6.44 8.53
CA SER A 317 -13.59 7.81 9.03
C SER A 317 -13.62 8.80 7.87
N ARG A 318 -14.50 9.80 7.92
CA ARG A 318 -14.65 10.94 6.99
C ARG A 318 -14.96 10.60 5.52
N VAL A 319 -15.18 9.34 5.19
CA VAL A 319 -15.43 8.90 3.81
C VAL A 319 -16.76 9.44 3.29
N LYS A 320 -16.73 10.09 2.12
CA LYS A 320 -17.93 10.58 1.43
C LYS A 320 -18.79 9.42 0.92
N GLY A 321 -20.10 9.62 0.88
CA GLY A 321 -21.07 8.56 0.58
C GLY A 321 -20.95 8.00 -0.85
N ASP A 322 -20.71 8.85 -1.84
CA ASP A 322 -20.52 8.47 -3.24
C ASP A 322 -19.25 7.59 -3.44
N VAL A 323 -18.14 8.02 -2.87
CA VAL A 323 -16.87 7.27 -2.91
C VAL A 323 -17.02 5.92 -2.19
N LEU A 324 -17.68 5.90 -1.04
CA LEU A 324 -17.94 4.68 -0.28
C LEU A 324 -18.79 3.67 -1.07
N VAL A 325 -19.86 4.12 -1.73
CA VAL A 325 -20.72 3.23 -2.53
C VAL A 325 -19.92 2.56 -3.63
N ASN A 326 -19.10 3.33 -4.36
CA ASN A 326 -18.26 2.77 -5.42
C ASN A 326 -17.27 1.73 -4.86
N LEU A 327 -16.63 2.03 -3.73
CA LEU A 327 -15.70 1.11 -3.06
C LEU A 327 -16.38 -0.19 -2.64
N LEU A 328 -17.56 -0.11 -2.02
CA LEU A 328 -18.31 -1.31 -1.61
C LEU A 328 -18.75 -2.15 -2.80
N GLN A 329 -19.21 -1.52 -3.90
CA GLN A 329 -19.53 -2.24 -5.15
C GLN A 329 -18.32 -2.96 -5.73
N SER A 330 -17.15 -2.32 -5.70
CA SER A 330 -15.91 -2.92 -6.16
C SER A 330 -15.47 -4.10 -5.28
N MET A 331 -15.54 -3.93 -3.96
CA MET A 331 -15.25 -5.00 -3.00
C MET A 331 -16.20 -6.19 -3.17
N ASP A 332 -17.47 -5.95 -3.50
CA ASP A 332 -18.47 -6.99 -3.77
C ASP A 332 -18.14 -7.75 -5.07
N LYS A 333 -17.89 -7.01 -6.15
CA LYS A 333 -17.47 -7.55 -7.46
C LYS A 333 -16.24 -8.45 -7.34
N GLN A 334 -15.31 -8.11 -6.45
CA GLN A 334 -14.08 -8.86 -6.18
C GLN A 334 -14.25 -9.94 -5.09
N GLY A 335 -15.43 -10.06 -4.48
CA GLY A 335 -15.80 -11.11 -3.53
C GLY A 335 -15.39 -10.86 -2.07
N TYR A 336 -14.77 -9.72 -1.75
CA TYR A 336 -14.26 -9.44 -0.40
C TYR A 336 -15.36 -9.18 0.64
N LEU A 337 -16.56 -8.74 0.23
CA LEU A 337 -17.64 -8.46 1.19
C LEU A 337 -18.13 -9.69 1.96
N LYS A 338 -17.95 -10.90 1.41
CA LYS A 338 -18.30 -12.16 2.09
C LYS A 338 -17.51 -12.37 3.38
N GLY A 339 -16.26 -11.89 3.43
CA GLY A 339 -15.39 -11.96 4.59
C GLY A 339 -15.71 -10.95 5.69
N LYS A 340 -16.54 -9.93 5.43
CA LYS A 340 -16.81 -8.84 6.38
C LYS A 340 -17.56 -9.36 7.61
N LYS A 341 -16.98 -9.18 8.80
CA LYS A 341 -17.56 -9.62 10.10
C LYS A 341 -18.22 -8.51 10.89
N GLY A 342 -17.92 -7.25 10.58
CA GLY A 342 -18.48 -6.10 11.24
C GLY A 342 -17.95 -4.81 10.64
N GLU A 343 -18.49 -3.69 11.13
CA GLU A 343 -18.02 -2.37 10.77
C GLU A 343 -18.09 -1.39 11.93
N MET A 344 -17.23 -0.38 11.90
CA MET A 344 -17.26 0.76 12.81
C MET A 344 -17.05 2.05 12.02
N ILE A 345 -17.94 3.01 12.25
CA ILE A 345 -17.78 4.39 11.80
C ILE A 345 -17.21 5.19 12.96
N LEU A 346 -15.93 5.53 12.88
CA LEU A 346 -15.22 6.18 13.99
C LEU A 346 -15.87 7.53 14.35
N ASP A 347 -16.27 8.30 13.34
CA ASP A 347 -16.82 9.65 13.51
C ASP A 347 -18.10 9.69 14.35
N ASP A 348 -18.93 8.64 14.28
CA ASP A 348 -20.23 8.59 14.97
C ASP A 348 -20.08 8.32 16.47
N VAL A 349 -19.04 7.57 16.85
CA VAL A 349 -18.84 7.11 18.24
C VAL A 349 -17.78 7.96 18.95
N PHE A 350 -16.63 8.17 18.29
CA PHE A 350 -15.50 8.92 18.82
C PHE A 350 -15.67 10.43 18.61
N GLY A 351 -16.27 10.84 17.48
CA GLY A 351 -16.13 12.18 16.92
C GLY A 351 -14.99 12.24 15.89
N LYS A 352 -14.89 13.34 15.14
CA LYS A 352 -13.83 13.53 14.14
C LYS A 352 -12.50 13.89 14.83
N PRO A 353 -11.43 13.07 14.74
CA PRO A 353 -10.16 13.28 15.46
C PRO A 353 -9.27 14.42 14.91
N GLY A 354 -9.82 15.37 14.15
CA GLY A 354 -9.08 16.43 13.45
C GLY A 354 -7.83 15.94 12.70
N THR A 355 -6.69 16.53 12.99
CA THR A 355 -5.38 16.18 12.43
C THR A 355 -4.87 14.79 12.82
N ALA A 356 -5.38 14.21 13.92
CA ALA A 356 -4.95 12.91 14.45
C ALA A 356 -5.71 11.70 13.86
N VAL A 357 -6.38 11.87 12.72
CA VAL A 357 -7.19 10.81 12.11
C VAL A 357 -6.37 9.58 11.73
N GLY A 358 -5.12 9.76 11.29
CA GLY A 358 -4.24 8.67 10.88
C GLY A 358 -3.90 7.76 12.04
N ASN A 359 -3.29 8.33 13.09
CA ASN A 359 -2.89 7.57 14.27
C ASN A 359 -4.10 6.97 15.00
N ILE A 360 -5.20 7.71 15.20
CA ILE A 360 -6.35 7.18 15.95
C ILE A 360 -7.02 6.02 15.21
N MET A 361 -7.16 6.10 13.89
CA MET A 361 -7.67 5.00 13.07
C MET A 361 -6.77 3.77 13.14
N LEU A 362 -5.45 3.97 13.03
CA LEU A 362 -4.48 2.87 13.15
C LEU A 362 -4.50 2.24 14.54
N ILE A 363 -4.55 3.04 15.61
CA ILE A 363 -4.64 2.55 16.99
C ILE A 363 -5.88 1.69 17.18
N CYS A 364 -7.05 2.17 16.73
CA CYS A 364 -8.29 1.41 16.80
C CYS A 364 -8.20 0.09 16.03
N ALA A 365 -7.65 0.11 14.81
CA ALA A 365 -7.47 -1.12 14.06
C ALA A 365 -6.47 -2.07 14.72
N CYS A 366 -5.33 -1.57 15.20
CA CYS A 366 -4.30 -2.38 15.84
C CYS A 366 -4.82 -3.07 17.10
N GLU A 367 -5.48 -2.32 17.99
CA GLU A 367 -6.09 -2.90 19.20
C GLU A 367 -7.15 -3.95 18.85
N HIS A 368 -8.02 -3.67 17.87
CA HIS A 368 -9.04 -4.62 17.47
C HIS A 368 -8.45 -5.86 16.80
N ALA A 369 -7.39 -5.72 16.00
CA ALA A 369 -6.66 -6.83 15.40
C ALA A 369 -6.06 -7.73 16.49
N THR A 370 -5.46 -7.14 17.53
CA THR A 370 -4.90 -7.90 18.66
C THR A 370 -5.97 -8.69 19.42
N VAL A 371 -7.16 -8.10 19.63
CA VAL A 371 -8.24 -8.75 20.40
C VAL A 371 -9.01 -9.77 19.56
N SER A 372 -9.32 -9.45 18.30
CA SER A 372 -10.19 -10.27 17.45
C SER A 372 -9.44 -11.32 16.62
N GLY A 373 -8.14 -11.13 16.39
CA GLY A 373 -7.35 -11.94 15.46
C GLY A 373 -7.75 -11.75 13.98
N LEU A 374 -8.65 -10.81 13.68
CA LEU A 374 -9.12 -10.53 12.32
C LEU A 374 -8.21 -9.54 11.61
N ALA A 375 -8.16 -9.61 10.28
CA ALA A 375 -7.63 -8.52 9.48
C ALA A 375 -8.56 -7.30 9.59
N GLN A 376 -8.00 -6.10 9.52
CA GLN A 376 -8.74 -4.85 9.60
C GLN A 376 -8.58 -4.12 8.28
N TRP A 377 -9.70 -3.76 7.67
CA TRP A 377 -9.72 -2.95 6.46
C TRP A 377 -10.17 -1.55 6.85
N LEU A 378 -9.28 -0.57 6.69
CA LEU A 378 -9.54 0.81 7.04
C LEU A 378 -9.76 1.63 5.77
N ILE A 379 -10.71 2.55 5.82
CA ILE A 379 -10.88 3.60 4.82
C ILE A 379 -11.00 4.93 5.55
N ALA A 380 -10.13 5.86 5.19
CA ALA A 380 -10.13 7.20 5.74
C ALA A 380 -10.08 8.24 4.61
N ASP A 381 -10.80 9.33 4.76
CA ASP A 381 -10.68 10.50 3.89
C ASP A 381 -9.99 11.63 4.67
N ASP A 382 -8.93 12.19 4.09
CA ASP A 382 -8.28 13.40 4.59
C ASP A 382 -8.13 14.42 3.45
N LYS A 383 -6.95 14.53 2.83
CA LYS A 383 -6.84 15.23 1.54
C LYS A 383 -7.20 14.33 0.38
N THR A 384 -6.84 13.06 0.49
CA THR A 384 -7.26 11.99 -0.40
C THR A 384 -7.97 10.88 0.37
N THR A 385 -8.79 10.10 -0.33
CA THR A 385 -9.38 8.90 0.25
C THR A 385 -8.36 7.77 0.16
N GLN A 386 -8.14 7.08 1.27
CA GLN A 386 -7.06 6.12 1.45
C GLN A 386 -7.60 4.82 2.00
N MET A 387 -6.96 3.71 1.64
CA MET A 387 -7.23 2.39 2.19
C MET A 387 -5.96 1.80 2.77
N VAL A 388 -6.08 1.09 3.90
CA VAL A 388 -4.96 0.37 4.48
C VAL A 388 -5.45 -0.92 5.14
N ILE A 389 -4.62 -1.96 5.09
CA ILE A 389 -4.86 -3.22 5.79
C ILE A 389 -3.97 -3.28 7.03
N VAL A 390 -4.55 -3.64 8.16
CA VAL A 390 -3.84 -3.95 9.40
C VAL A 390 -4.08 -5.40 9.78
N ARG A 391 -3.02 -6.12 10.16
CA ARG A 391 -3.09 -7.55 10.47
C ARG A 391 -2.42 -7.92 11.79
N PRO A 392 -2.94 -8.91 12.51
CA PRO A 392 -2.21 -9.56 13.60
C PRO A 392 -0.88 -10.12 13.11
N ALA A 393 0.14 -10.08 13.99
CA ALA A 393 1.51 -10.47 13.65
C ALA A 393 1.79 -11.98 13.57
#